data_AF-A0A1S1RIB0-F1
#
_entry.id   AF-A0A1S1RIB0-F1
#
_cell.length_a   1.000
_cell.length_b   1.000
_cell.length_c   1.000
_cell.angle_alpha   90.00
_cell.angle_beta   90.00
_cell.angle_gamma   90.00
#
_symmetry.space_group_name_H-M   'P 1'
#
loop_
_entity.id
_entity.type
_entity.pdbx_description
1 polymer ?
#
loop_
_entity_poly.entity_id
_entity_poly.type
_entity_poly.pdbx_seq_one_letter_code
_entity_poly.pdbx_strand_id
1 'polypeptide(L)'
;MVHTTSVGVGAGTVGAVTARPTGTFAESSRAAGAADQHAAGAAGDWSPARAAESWQAVPDTSGHFGRFGGRFVPEALFAALDELSAAYEAARFDPVFTAELDGLLASYAGRPTPLTSADRLTERIGGARILLKREDLAHTGSHKINNVLGQCLLTRRMGKTRVIAETGAGQHGVATATACALLGLECVVYMGEEDTRRQALNVARMRLLGAEVVAVASGSRTLKDAINEAMRDWVATVDSTHYCIGSVMGPHPFPMMVRDFQRVIGVEARQQTLDLLGRLPDAVVACVGGGSNAMGVFHRFIPDAEVALIGCEAGGDGVASGRHAAAIAGGAPGVLHGMRTFLLQDADGQTQVSHSISAGLDYPGIGPEHALLHETGRASYRVVDDAAAMEALALVARTEGILVAIESAHAFAGAFEVARELGPDGVVLVNCSGRGDKDVDTAARWFDLLDPDAG
;
A
#
# COMPACT_ATOMS: atom_id res chain seq x y z
N MET A 1 84.90 10.25 -6.98
CA MET A 1 85.04 11.62 -7.52
C MET A 1 83.94 12.48 -6.94
N VAL A 2 84.33 13.42 -6.06
CA VAL A 2 83.87 14.82 -5.93
C VAL A 2 82.36 15.16 -5.73
N HIS A 3 82.08 15.58 -4.47
CA HIS A 3 81.25 16.67 -3.92
C HIS A 3 79.71 16.80 -4.06
N THR A 4 79.08 16.74 -2.86
CA THR A 4 78.12 17.67 -2.19
C THR A 4 77.69 18.98 -2.90
N THR A 5 76.42 19.43 -2.74
CA THR A 5 75.93 20.64 -2.01
C THR A 5 74.36 20.71 -2.07
N SER A 6 73.72 21.71 -1.45
CA SER A 6 72.49 21.68 -0.64
C SER A 6 71.44 22.80 -0.91
N VAL A 7 70.23 22.65 -0.32
CA VAL A 7 69.20 23.63 0.16
C VAL A 7 68.21 24.34 -0.80
N GLY A 8 66.92 24.39 -0.40
CA GLY A 8 66.00 25.53 -0.68
C GLY A 8 64.48 25.25 -0.59
N VAL A 9 63.79 25.82 0.41
CA VAL A 9 62.34 25.72 0.69
C VAL A 9 61.62 27.02 0.23
N GLY A 10 60.35 26.94 -0.19
CA GLY A 10 59.48 28.12 -0.32
C GLY A 10 58.01 27.78 -0.60
N ALA A 11 57.12 28.12 0.35
CA ALA A 11 55.66 28.00 0.26
C ALA A 11 55.02 29.30 -0.29
N GLY A 12 53.86 29.19 -0.94
CA GLY A 12 53.09 30.34 -1.45
C GLY A 12 51.59 30.07 -1.44
N THR A 13 50.87 30.95 -0.74
CA THR A 13 49.46 30.91 -0.32
C THR A 13 48.43 31.33 -1.38
N VAL A 14 47.21 30.81 -1.22
CA VAL A 14 45.97 31.15 -1.94
C VAL A 14 45.36 32.45 -1.40
N GLY A 15 44.87 33.34 -2.29
CA GLY A 15 44.08 34.52 -1.95
C GLY A 15 42.76 34.54 -2.73
N ALA A 16 41.65 34.72 -2.01
CA ALA A 16 40.33 35.05 -2.55
C ALA A 16 40.25 36.55 -2.93
N VAL A 17 39.27 36.93 -3.77
CA VAL A 17 38.40 38.13 -3.64
C VAL A 17 37.54 38.33 -4.90
N THR A 18 36.40 38.95 -4.64
CA THR A 18 35.09 39.07 -5.29
C THR A 18 34.90 40.16 -6.36
N ALA A 19 33.85 39.95 -7.19
CA ALA A 19 32.78 40.86 -7.63
C ALA A 19 32.95 41.91 -8.78
N ARG A 20 32.01 41.77 -9.76
CA ARG A 20 31.20 42.78 -10.53
C ARG A 20 31.89 43.64 -11.62
N PRO A 21 31.18 44.36 -12.55
CA PRO A 21 29.72 44.45 -12.87
C PRO A 21 29.31 44.55 -14.40
N THR A 22 27.98 44.46 -14.63
CA THR A 22 27.07 45.17 -15.60
C THR A 22 27.48 45.65 -17.01
N GLY A 23 26.60 45.38 -18.00
CA GLY A 23 26.36 46.19 -19.21
C GLY A 23 25.07 45.73 -19.94
N THR A 24 23.96 46.48 -19.87
CA THR A 24 23.42 47.50 -20.82
C THR A 24 22.45 46.96 -21.88
N PHE A 25 21.20 47.47 -21.82
CA PHE A 25 20.10 47.32 -22.77
C PHE A 25 20.28 48.22 -24.01
N ALA A 26 19.82 47.76 -25.17
CA ALA A 26 19.35 48.61 -26.29
C ALA A 26 18.32 47.87 -27.16
N GLU A 27 17.26 48.59 -27.52
CA GLU A 27 16.03 48.16 -28.20
C GLU A 27 16.15 48.08 -29.73
N SER A 28 15.34 47.21 -30.34
CA SER A 28 14.48 47.47 -31.52
C SER A 28 13.74 46.16 -31.88
N SER A 29 12.60 46.08 -32.55
CA SER A 29 11.34 46.83 -32.65
C SER A 29 10.48 46.04 -33.65
N ARG A 30 9.17 45.90 -33.39
CA ARG A 30 8.06 45.63 -34.35
C ARG A 30 7.71 44.18 -34.76
N ALA A 31 6.71 43.66 -34.03
CA ALA A 31 5.32 43.43 -34.46
C ALA A 31 4.96 42.29 -35.44
N ALA A 32 4.38 41.24 -34.87
CA ALA A 32 3.17 40.48 -35.28
C ALA A 32 2.94 39.47 -34.14
N GLY A 33 1.77 39.17 -33.56
CA GLY A 33 0.38 39.21 -33.98
C GLY A 33 -0.25 37.97 -33.29
N ALA A 34 -1.42 38.15 -32.67
CA ALA A 34 -2.24 37.14 -31.97
C ALA A 34 -1.74 36.64 -30.60
N ALA A 35 -2.39 37.15 -29.56
CA ALA A 35 -2.31 36.66 -28.19
C ALA A 35 -3.06 35.34 -28.06
N ASP A 36 -2.38 34.30 -27.55
CA ASP A 36 -3.00 33.07 -27.08
C ASP A 36 -3.08 33.14 -25.55
N GLN A 37 -4.26 33.50 -25.06
CA GLN A 37 -4.58 33.55 -23.64
C GLN A 37 -5.11 32.19 -23.20
N HIS A 38 -4.24 31.21 -22.90
CA HIS A 38 -4.63 30.03 -22.10
C HIS A 38 -3.41 29.36 -21.45
N ALA A 39 -2.79 30.02 -20.47
CA ALA A 39 -1.92 29.37 -19.49
C ALA A 39 -1.63 30.31 -18.31
N ALA A 40 -2.53 30.36 -17.31
CA ALA A 40 -2.24 30.72 -15.91
C ALA A 40 -3.57 30.83 -15.15
N GLY A 41 -3.94 29.78 -14.42
CA GLY A 41 -5.13 29.75 -13.57
C GLY A 41 -4.82 29.16 -12.20
N ALA A 42 -4.23 30.02 -11.35
CA ALA A 42 -4.20 30.00 -9.89
C ALA A 42 -3.73 28.72 -9.15
N ALA A 43 -2.44 28.68 -8.83
CA ALA A 43 -1.97 28.08 -7.59
C ALA A 43 -2.55 28.88 -6.40
N GLY A 44 -3.63 28.37 -5.82
CA GLY A 44 -4.28 28.95 -4.65
C GLY A 44 -3.63 28.46 -3.35
N ASP A 45 -2.90 29.35 -2.68
CA ASP A 45 -2.76 29.51 -1.22
C ASP A 45 -2.83 28.23 -0.34
N TRP A 46 -1.91 27.29 -0.60
CA TRP A 46 -1.70 26.05 0.15
C TRP A 46 -0.78 26.26 1.36
N SER A 47 -1.16 25.72 2.53
CA SER A 47 -0.28 25.65 3.70
C SER A 47 -0.49 24.33 4.47
N PRO A 48 0.53 23.83 5.20
CA PRO A 48 0.42 22.63 6.04
C PRO A 48 -0.72 22.68 7.06
N ALA A 49 -1.04 23.87 7.57
CA ALA A 49 -2.16 24.08 8.50
C ALA A 49 -3.53 23.94 7.82
N ARG A 50 -3.68 24.38 6.56
CA ARG A 50 -4.90 24.16 5.76
C ARG A 50 -5.06 22.72 5.30
N ALA A 51 -3.95 22.03 5.05
CA ALA A 51 -3.97 20.59 4.79
C ALA A 51 -4.48 19.82 6.02
N ALA A 52 -4.04 20.21 7.24
CA ALA A 52 -4.53 19.61 8.49
C ALA A 52 -6.07 19.73 8.67
N GLU A 53 -6.67 20.85 8.25
CA GLU A 53 -8.13 21.07 8.28
C GLU A 53 -8.90 20.30 7.17
N SER A 54 -8.26 19.93 6.07
CA SER A 54 -8.92 19.30 4.90
C SER A 54 -8.98 17.76 4.93
N TRP A 55 -8.15 17.08 5.74
CA TRP A 55 -8.15 15.61 5.84
C TRP A 55 -9.47 15.02 6.37
N GLN A 56 -10.28 15.79 7.10
CA GLN A 56 -11.55 15.33 7.67
C GLN A 56 -12.70 15.31 6.63
N ALA A 57 -12.48 15.81 5.42
CA ALA A 57 -13.50 15.95 4.38
C ALA A 57 -13.16 15.23 3.07
N VAL A 58 -12.36 14.16 3.12
CA VAL A 58 -12.07 13.30 1.95
C VAL A 58 -12.56 11.86 2.14
N PRO A 59 -13.17 11.26 1.10
CA PRO A 59 -13.46 11.86 -0.20
C PRO A 59 -14.61 12.88 -0.14
N ASP A 60 -14.73 13.72 -1.16
CA ASP A 60 -15.95 14.51 -1.37
C ASP A 60 -17.16 13.62 -1.69
N THR A 61 -18.36 14.21 -1.79
CA THR A 61 -19.61 13.47 -2.08
C THR A 61 -19.60 12.73 -3.42
N SER A 62 -18.73 13.09 -4.35
CA SER A 62 -18.55 12.41 -5.63
C SER A 62 -17.46 11.34 -5.59
N GLY A 63 -16.85 11.12 -4.43
CA GLY A 63 -15.85 10.09 -4.21
C GLY A 63 -14.42 10.51 -4.52
N HIS A 64 -14.13 11.81 -4.64
CA HIS A 64 -12.79 12.29 -4.96
C HIS A 64 -11.97 12.68 -3.72
N PHE A 65 -10.73 12.21 -3.68
CA PHE A 65 -9.67 12.62 -2.76
C PHE A 65 -8.80 13.67 -3.46
N GLY A 66 -9.16 14.94 -3.32
CA GLY A 66 -8.61 15.99 -4.20
C GLY A 66 -8.98 15.69 -5.66
N ARG A 67 -7.99 15.47 -6.53
CA ARG A 67 -8.25 15.09 -7.93
C ARG A 67 -8.32 13.59 -8.19
N PHE A 68 -8.01 12.75 -7.21
CA PHE A 68 -7.96 11.28 -7.33
C PHE A 68 -9.27 10.63 -6.86
N GLY A 69 -9.48 9.34 -7.16
CA GLY A 69 -10.69 8.61 -6.79
C GLY A 69 -11.78 8.70 -7.84
N GLY A 70 -13.01 9.00 -7.42
CA GLY A 70 -14.19 9.08 -8.28
C GLY A 70 -14.78 7.72 -8.66
N ARG A 71 -15.63 7.71 -9.69
CA ARG A 71 -16.30 6.53 -10.24
C ARG A 71 -16.12 6.49 -11.76
N PHE A 72 -15.04 5.88 -12.21
CA PHE A 72 -14.70 5.73 -13.63
C PHE A 72 -15.10 4.35 -14.15
N VAL A 73 -16.38 4.02 -14.03
CA VAL A 73 -16.95 2.71 -14.38
C VAL A 73 -18.04 2.83 -15.45
N PRO A 74 -18.41 1.73 -16.13
CA PRO A 74 -19.58 1.71 -17.00
C PRO A 74 -20.87 2.06 -16.22
N GLU A 75 -21.82 2.69 -16.90
CA GLU A 75 -23.13 3.08 -16.35
C GLU A 75 -23.84 1.91 -15.64
N ALA A 76 -23.69 0.69 -16.16
CA ALA A 76 -24.28 -0.52 -15.59
C ALA A 76 -23.90 -0.79 -14.11
N LEU A 77 -22.80 -0.21 -13.61
CA LEU A 77 -22.36 -0.36 -12.22
C LEU A 77 -22.79 0.79 -11.30
N PHE A 78 -23.39 1.87 -11.82
CA PHE A 78 -23.76 3.02 -10.97
C PHE A 78 -24.82 2.65 -9.94
N ALA A 79 -25.87 1.92 -10.34
CA ALA A 79 -26.90 1.47 -9.40
C ALA A 79 -26.33 0.59 -8.27
N ALA A 80 -25.38 -0.30 -8.60
CA ALA A 80 -24.68 -1.14 -7.63
C ALA A 80 -23.87 -0.31 -6.62
N LEU A 81 -23.15 0.69 -7.13
CA LEU A 81 -22.31 1.56 -6.34
C LEU A 81 -23.14 2.51 -5.47
N ASP A 82 -24.29 2.96 -5.95
CA ASP A 82 -25.24 3.77 -5.17
C ASP A 82 -25.88 2.96 -4.05
N GLU A 83 -26.32 1.72 -4.32
CA GLU A 83 -26.79 0.77 -3.31
C GLU A 83 -25.71 0.55 -2.24
N LEU A 84 -24.48 0.24 -2.66
CA LEU A 84 -23.36 0.02 -1.76
C LEU A 84 -23.02 1.28 -0.94
N SER A 85 -22.98 2.45 -1.56
CA SER A 85 -22.74 3.73 -0.88
C SER A 85 -23.81 4.01 0.17
N ALA A 86 -25.08 3.85 -0.17
CA ALA A 86 -26.19 4.06 0.75
C ALA A 86 -26.16 3.06 1.92
N ALA A 87 -25.91 1.79 1.63
CA ALA A 87 -25.81 0.74 2.64
C ALA A 87 -24.63 0.99 3.59
N TYR A 88 -23.47 1.37 3.06
CA TYR A 88 -22.28 1.67 3.85
C TYR A 88 -22.47 2.90 4.73
N GLU A 89 -22.99 3.99 4.18
CA GLU A 89 -23.28 5.21 4.95
C GLU A 89 -24.30 4.95 6.06
N ALA A 90 -25.33 4.13 5.82
CA ALA A 90 -26.25 3.73 6.87
C ALA A 90 -25.55 2.85 7.94
N ALA A 91 -24.68 1.92 7.53
CA ALA A 91 -24.02 0.97 8.43
C ALA A 91 -22.97 1.63 9.34
N ARG A 92 -22.18 2.58 8.82
CA ARG A 92 -21.07 3.20 9.58
C ARG A 92 -21.54 4.07 10.76
N PHE A 93 -22.80 4.51 10.75
CA PHE A 93 -23.43 5.24 11.86
C PHE A 93 -24.41 4.38 12.67
N ASP A 94 -24.57 3.10 12.31
CA ASP A 94 -25.44 2.16 13.01
C ASP A 94 -24.66 1.48 14.16
N PRO A 95 -25.05 1.73 15.44
CA PRO A 95 -24.38 1.12 16.58
C PRO A 95 -24.53 -0.41 16.61
N VAL A 96 -25.58 -0.97 16.01
CA VAL A 96 -25.78 -2.42 15.94
C VAL A 96 -24.77 -3.05 14.99
N PHE A 97 -24.59 -2.46 13.80
CA PHE A 97 -23.58 -2.91 12.84
C PHE A 97 -22.17 -2.79 13.44
N THR A 98 -21.88 -1.66 14.09
CA THR A 98 -20.58 -1.43 14.74
C THR A 98 -20.31 -2.47 15.83
N ALA A 99 -21.29 -2.75 16.69
CA ALA A 99 -21.16 -3.76 17.74
C ALA A 99 -20.97 -5.18 17.19
N GLU A 100 -21.65 -5.54 16.10
CA GLU A 100 -21.47 -6.84 15.44
C GLU A 100 -20.07 -6.97 14.83
N LEU A 101 -19.61 -5.94 14.12
CA LEU A 101 -18.26 -5.91 13.55
C LEU A 101 -17.19 -5.96 14.64
N ASP A 102 -17.30 -5.14 15.68
CA ASP A 102 -16.36 -5.12 16.81
C ASP A 102 -16.35 -6.47 17.54
N GLY A 103 -17.52 -7.09 17.70
CA GLY A 103 -17.65 -8.44 18.25
C GLY A 103 -16.90 -9.48 17.43
N LEU A 104 -17.00 -9.44 16.10
CA LEU A 104 -16.26 -10.33 15.20
C LEU A 104 -14.76 -10.02 15.18
N LEU A 105 -14.37 -8.75 15.18
CA LEU A 105 -12.97 -8.35 15.24
C LEU A 105 -12.31 -8.87 16.53
N ALA A 106 -12.98 -8.74 17.67
CA ALA A 106 -12.46 -9.21 18.95
C ALA A 106 -12.45 -10.75 19.05
N SER A 107 -13.59 -11.40 18.83
CA SER A 107 -13.77 -12.83 19.14
C SER A 107 -13.34 -13.78 18.03
N TYR A 108 -13.31 -13.32 16.77
CA TYR A 108 -13.01 -14.15 15.60
C TYR A 108 -11.70 -13.74 14.92
N ALA A 109 -11.48 -12.44 14.69
CA ALA A 109 -10.24 -11.96 14.08
C ALA A 109 -9.05 -11.91 15.06
N GLY A 110 -9.32 -11.91 16.37
CA GLY A 110 -8.30 -11.90 17.43
C GLY A 110 -7.75 -10.50 17.73
N ARG A 111 -8.56 -9.44 17.56
CA ARG A 111 -8.17 -8.06 17.87
C ARG A 111 -8.32 -7.75 19.38
N PRO A 112 -7.52 -6.81 19.93
CA PRO A 112 -6.47 -6.05 19.26
C PRO A 112 -5.24 -6.91 18.94
N THR A 113 -4.60 -6.65 17.81
CA THR A 113 -3.32 -7.30 17.50
C THR A 113 -2.20 -6.69 18.35
N PRO A 114 -1.19 -7.45 18.81
CA PRO A 114 -0.13 -6.90 19.64
C PRO A 114 0.74 -5.84 18.95
N LEU A 115 1.38 -5.00 19.78
CA LEU A 115 2.53 -4.18 19.41
C LEU A 115 3.79 -4.80 20.05
N THR A 116 4.77 -5.21 19.23
CA THR A 116 5.98 -5.89 19.72
C THR A 116 7.20 -4.99 19.54
N SER A 117 8.01 -4.80 20.60
CA SER A 117 9.35 -4.21 20.46
C SER A 117 10.32 -5.23 19.87
N ALA A 118 11.03 -4.89 18.80
CA ALA A 118 12.03 -5.76 18.18
C ALA A 118 13.44 -5.31 18.59
N ASP A 119 13.80 -5.60 19.84
CA ASP A 119 15.03 -5.08 20.45
C ASP A 119 16.29 -5.64 19.76
N ARG A 120 16.31 -6.95 19.44
CA ARG A 120 17.45 -7.58 18.76
C ARG A 120 17.63 -7.05 17.33
N LEU A 121 16.52 -6.85 16.62
CA LEU A 121 16.53 -6.22 15.30
C LEU A 121 17.02 -4.78 15.39
N THR A 122 16.53 -4.00 16.37
CA THR A 122 16.98 -2.62 16.63
C THR A 122 18.49 -2.57 16.85
N GLU A 123 19.03 -3.41 17.74
CA GLU A 123 20.47 -3.54 17.99
C GLU A 123 21.24 -3.87 16.72
N ARG A 124 20.71 -4.80 15.91
CA ARG A 124 21.35 -5.25 14.68
C ARG A 124 21.35 -4.19 13.58
N ILE A 125 20.32 -3.34 13.50
CA ILE A 125 20.24 -2.24 12.53
C ILE A 125 21.12 -1.07 12.96
N GLY A 126 21.25 -0.81 14.27
CA GLY A 126 22.07 0.27 14.81
C GLY A 126 21.44 1.65 14.59
N GLY A 127 20.19 1.83 14.99
CA GLY A 127 19.43 3.08 14.81
C GLY A 127 18.24 3.17 15.75
N ALA A 128 17.16 3.81 15.29
CA ALA A 128 15.91 3.99 16.03
C ALA A 128 15.31 2.66 16.50
N ARG A 129 14.55 2.73 17.60
CA ARG A 129 13.75 1.59 18.10
C ARG A 129 12.71 1.19 17.07
N ILE A 130 12.66 -0.11 16.76
CA ILE A 130 11.70 -0.68 15.81
C ILE A 130 10.55 -1.35 16.59
N LEU A 131 9.32 -0.91 16.35
CA LEU A 131 8.08 -1.47 16.88
C LEU A 131 7.27 -2.14 15.77
N LEU A 132 6.71 -3.31 16.01
CA LEU A 132 5.98 -4.11 15.02
C LEU A 132 4.50 -4.13 15.38
N LYS A 133 3.64 -3.61 14.50
CA LYS A 133 2.19 -3.82 14.58
C LYS A 133 1.85 -5.18 13.96
N ARG A 134 1.43 -6.14 14.79
CA ARG A 134 1.40 -7.59 14.46
C ARG A 134 0.14 -8.07 13.74
N GLU A 135 -0.16 -7.52 12.56
CA GLU A 135 -1.29 -7.99 11.75
C GLU A 135 -1.08 -9.41 11.18
N ASP A 136 0.15 -9.93 11.22
CA ASP A 136 0.49 -11.33 10.95
C ASP A 136 -0.19 -12.32 11.92
N LEU A 137 -0.57 -11.85 13.12
CA LEU A 137 -1.26 -12.65 14.13
C LEU A 137 -2.78 -12.59 14.03
N ALA A 138 -3.33 -11.73 13.18
CA ALA A 138 -4.77 -11.71 12.94
C ALA A 138 -5.21 -13.04 12.32
N HIS A 139 -6.45 -13.49 12.59
CA HIS A 139 -6.99 -14.70 11.98
C HIS A 139 -6.86 -14.63 10.45
N THR A 140 -6.68 -15.78 9.82
CA THR A 140 -6.25 -15.99 8.41
C THR A 140 -4.79 -15.65 8.11
N GLY A 141 -4.12 -14.82 8.93
CA GLY A 141 -2.69 -14.52 8.87
C GLY A 141 -2.33 -13.17 8.24
N SER A 142 -3.29 -12.25 8.09
CA SER A 142 -3.01 -10.90 7.58
C SER A 142 -4.10 -9.89 7.95
N HIS A 143 -3.79 -8.60 7.74
CA HIS A 143 -4.73 -7.48 7.86
C HIS A 143 -6.00 -7.61 6.99
N LYS A 144 -6.04 -8.49 5.98
CA LYS A 144 -7.18 -8.62 5.06
C LYS A 144 -8.47 -9.01 5.79
N ILE A 145 -8.38 -9.73 6.91
CA ILE A 145 -9.55 -10.16 7.70
C ILE A 145 -10.40 -8.99 8.18
N ASN A 146 -9.79 -7.84 8.49
CA ASN A 146 -10.50 -6.66 8.98
C ASN A 146 -11.52 -6.15 7.94
N ASN A 147 -11.06 -6.04 6.69
CA ASN A 147 -11.87 -5.56 5.57
C ASN A 147 -12.99 -6.53 5.19
N VAL A 148 -12.66 -7.82 5.05
CA VAL A 148 -13.63 -8.81 4.57
C VAL A 148 -14.76 -9.04 5.57
N LEU A 149 -14.49 -8.97 6.87
CA LEU A 149 -15.55 -9.06 7.88
C LEU A 149 -16.54 -7.90 7.72
N GLY A 150 -16.04 -6.66 7.60
CA GLY A 150 -16.88 -5.49 7.37
C GLY A 150 -17.71 -5.59 6.08
N GLN A 151 -17.08 -5.96 4.96
CA GLN A 151 -17.76 -6.07 3.68
C GLN A 151 -18.76 -7.24 3.62
N CYS A 152 -18.46 -8.39 4.22
CA CYS A 152 -19.39 -9.53 4.22
C CYS A 152 -20.58 -9.30 5.17
N LEU A 153 -20.38 -8.60 6.29
CA LEU A 153 -21.50 -8.10 7.10
C LEU A 153 -22.38 -7.13 6.30
N LEU A 154 -21.76 -6.21 5.56
CA LEU A 154 -22.48 -5.28 4.70
C LEU A 154 -23.26 -6.00 3.59
N THR A 155 -22.68 -7.07 3.02
CA THR A 155 -23.32 -7.94 2.03
C THR A 155 -24.63 -8.51 2.58
N ARG A 156 -24.59 -9.09 3.78
CA ARG A 156 -25.80 -9.59 4.46
C ARG A 156 -26.82 -8.49 4.71
N ARG A 157 -26.38 -7.29 5.09
CA ARG A 157 -27.27 -6.14 5.32
C ARG A 157 -27.99 -5.70 4.04
N MET A 158 -27.32 -5.76 2.90
CA MET A 158 -27.91 -5.49 1.57
C MET A 158 -28.83 -6.63 1.08
N GLY A 159 -28.94 -7.74 1.83
CA GLY A 159 -29.75 -8.89 1.43
C GLY A 159 -29.14 -9.72 0.29
N LYS A 160 -27.87 -9.48 -0.05
CA LYS A 160 -27.14 -10.23 -1.06
C LYS A 160 -26.65 -11.56 -0.47
N THR A 161 -26.67 -12.61 -1.28
CA THR A 161 -26.34 -13.98 -0.84
C THR A 161 -25.01 -14.49 -1.38
N ARG A 162 -24.45 -13.78 -2.37
CA ARG A 162 -23.22 -14.16 -3.06
C ARG A 162 -22.16 -13.07 -2.93
N VAL A 163 -20.91 -13.50 -2.73
CA VAL A 163 -19.73 -12.65 -2.70
C VAL A 163 -18.75 -13.12 -3.77
N ILE A 164 -18.21 -12.15 -4.51
CA ILE A 164 -17.06 -12.37 -5.38
C ILE A 164 -15.87 -11.57 -4.90
N ALA A 165 -14.67 -12.07 -5.14
CA ALA A 165 -13.43 -11.36 -4.85
C ALA A 165 -12.33 -11.73 -5.86
N GLU A 166 -11.35 -10.85 -6.00
CA GLU A 166 -10.09 -11.09 -6.70
C GLU A 166 -9.01 -11.57 -5.73
N THR A 167 -7.96 -12.25 -6.19
CA THR A 167 -6.76 -12.42 -5.38
C THR A 167 -5.50 -12.67 -6.21
N GLY A 168 -4.36 -12.15 -5.74
CA GLY A 168 -3.03 -12.43 -6.26
C GLY A 168 -2.33 -13.44 -5.36
N ALA A 169 -1.71 -12.98 -4.27
CA ALA A 169 -1.07 -13.86 -3.27
C ALA A 169 -2.01 -14.86 -2.55
N GLY A 170 -3.33 -14.77 -2.75
CA GLY A 170 -4.32 -15.66 -2.14
C GLY A 170 -4.82 -15.23 -0.75
N GLN A 171 -4.15 -14.30 -0.07
CA GLN A 171 -4.56 -13.88 1.29
C GLN A 171 -5.94 -13.24 1.34
N HIS A 172 -6.27 -12.35 0.39
CA HIS A 172 -7.60 -11.74 0.32
C HIS A 172 -8.68 -12.77 -0.05
N GLY A 173 -8.36 -13.71 -0.95
CA GLY A 173 -9.27 -14.80 -1.31
C GLY A 173 -9.56 -15.71 -0.12
N VAL A 174 -8.53 -16.13 0.63
CA VAL A 174 -8.69 -16.92 1.86
C VAL A 174 -9.50 -16.16 2.91
N ALA A 175 -9.23 -14.87 3.11
CA ALA A 175 -9.98 -14.05 4.06
C ALA A 175 -11.46 -13.91 3.66
N THR A 176 -11.74 -13.69 2.37
CA THR A 176 -13.11 -13.60 1.84
C THR A 176 -13.84 -14.93 2.00
N ALA A 177 -13.22 -16.05 1.60
CA ALA A 177 -13.77 -17.39 1.78
C ALA A 177 -14.06 -17.70 3.25
N THR A 178 -13.18 -17.26 4.17
CA THR A 178 -13.36 -17.42 5.61
C THR A 178 -14.59 -16.65 6.12
N ALA A 179 -14.72 -15.38 5.75
CA ALA A 179 -15.85 -14.55 6.16
C ALA A 179 -17.17 -15.05 5.55
N CYS A 180 -17.16 -15.52 4.29
CA CYS A 180 -18.34 -16.09 3.64
C CYS A 180 -18.78 -17.39 4.31
N ALA A 181 -17.85 -18.29 4.62
CA ALA A 181 -18.14 -19.53 5.35
C ALA A 181 -18.73 -19.25 6.73
N LEU A 182 -18.18 -18.27 7.46
CA LEU A 182 -18.69 -17.83 8.76
C LEU A 182 -20.13 -17.28 8.69
N LEU A 183 -20.43 -16.50 7.65
CA LEU A 183 -21.68 -15.75 7.52
C LEU A 183 -22.73 -16.44 6.64
N GLY A 184 -22.43 -17.64 6.12
CA GLY A 184 -23.34 -18.41 5.27
C GLY A 184 -23.57 -17.78 3.89
N LEU A 185 -22.53 -17.19 3.29
CA LEU A 185 -22.57 -16.59 1.95
C LEU A 185 -21.90 -17.50 0.92
N GLU A 186 -22.43 -17.51 -0.31
CA GLU A 186 -21.75 -18.13 -1.44
C GLU A 186 -20.49 -17.33 -1.80
N CYS A 187 -19.38 -18.00 -2.08
CA CYS A 187 -18.09 -17.33 -2.35
C CYS A 187 -17.45 -17.84 -3.63
N VAL A 188 -17.14 -16.91 -4.54
CA VAL A 188 -16.34 -17.19 -5.74
C VAL A 188 -15.12 -16.27 -5.75
N VAL A 189 -13.93 -16.86 -5.86
CA VAL A 189 -12.66 -16.12 -5.91
C VAL A 189 -12.02 -16.26 -7.28
N TYR A 190 -11.78 -15.13 -7.94
CA TYR A 190 -11.01 -15.04 -9.17
C TYR A 190 -9.53 -14.89 -8.85
N MET A 191 -8.70 -15.72 -9.47
CA MET A 191 -7.25 -15.73 -9.24
C MET A 191 -6.53 -15.97 -10.57
N GLY A 192 -5.48 -15.21 -10.86
CA GLY A 192 -4.69 -15.40 -12.08
C GLY A 192 -4.12 -16.82 -12.16
N GLU A 193 -4.12 -17.43 -13.35
CA GLU A 193 -3.64 -18.81 -13.52
C GLU A 193 -2.21 -18.99 -13.00
N GLU A 194 -1.33 -18.02 -13.23
CA GLU A 194 0.05 -18.07 -12.73
C GLU A 194 0.10 -18.00 -11.20
N ASP A 195 -0.73 -17.14 -10.60
CA ASP A 195 -0.86 -17.02 -9.15
C ASP A 195 -1.43 -18.31 -8.52
N THR A 196 -2.38 -18.99 -9.17
CA THR A 196 -2.92 -20.26 -8.66
C THR A 196 -1.85 -21.35 -8.55
N ARG A 197 -0.85 -21.34 -9.45
CA ARG A 197 0.27 -22.28 -9.44
C ARG A 197 1.26 -21.93 -8.33
N ARG A 198 1.67 -20.67 -8.23
CA ARG A 198 2.62 -20.19 -7.22
C ARG A 198 2.07 -20.27 -5.80
N GLN A 199 0.76 -20.16 -5.63
CA GLN A 199 0.09 -20.06 -4.33
C GLN A 199 -0.91 -21.21 -4.11
N ALA A 200 -0.55 -22.41 -4.56
CA ALA A 200 -1.41 -23.61 -4.52
C ALA A 200 -1.98 -23.91 -3.11
N LEU A 201 -1.22 -23.62 -2.05
CA LEU A 201 -1.70 -23.78 -0.67
C LEU A 201 -2.88 -22.87 -0.34
N ASN A 202 -2.86 -21.61 -0.80
CA ASN A 202 -3.99 -20.71 -0.59
C ASN A 202 -5.20 -21.09 -1.44
N VAL A 203 -4.99 -21.63 -2.66
CA VAL A 203 -6.07 -22.23 -3.46
C VAL A 203 -6.74 -23.39 -2.71
N ALA A 204 -5.95 -24.29 -2.14
CA ALA A 204 -6.47 -25.40 -1.34
C ALA A 204 -7.24 -24.92 -0.10
N ARG A 205 -6.71 -23.91 0.62
CA ARG A 205 -7.38 -23.30 1.77
C ARG A 205 -8.74 -22.70 1.39
N MET A 206 -8.83 -21.96 0.30
CA MET A 206 -10.09 -21.39 -0.19
C MET A 206 -11.13 -22.48 -0.50
N ARG A 207 -10.73 -23.54 -1.20
CA ARG A 207 -11.62 -24.67 -1.52
C ARG A 207 -12.08 -25.42 -0.28
N LEU A 208 -11.19 -25.63 0.71
CA LEU A 208 -11.55 -26.24 2.00
C LEU A 208 -12.57 -25.39 2.78
N LEU A 209 -12.54 -24.07 2.62
CA LEU A 209 -13.52 -23.14 3.19
C LEU A 209 -14.84 -23.10 2.40
N GLY A 210 -14.96 -23.87 1.31
CA GLY A 210 -16.17 -23.95 0.48
C GLY A 210 -16.28 -22.90 -0.62
N ALA A 211 -15.23 -22.11 -0.87
CA ALA A 211 -15.22 -21.16 -1.98
C ALA A 211 -14.90 -21.85 -3.31
N GLU A 212 -15.58 -21.41 -4.38
CA GLU A 212 -15.16 -21.68 -5.74
C GLU A 212 -13.91 -20.85 -6.08
N VAL A 213 -12.92 -21.44 -6.73
CA VAL A 213 -11.72 -20.72 -7.18
C VAL A 213 -11.63 -20.82 -8.70
N VAL A 214 -11.81 -19.68 -9.36
CA VAL A 214 -11.79 -19.55 -10.82
C VAL A 214 -10.41 -19.07 -11.27
N ALA A 215 -9.69 -19.94 -12.00
CA ALA A 215 -8.38 -19.61 -12.55
C ALA A 215 -8.53 -18.77 -13.84
N VAL A 216 -8.00 -17.55 -13.82
CA VAL A 216 -8.08 -16.60 -14.93
C VAL A 216 -6.87 -16.76 -15.85
N ALA A 217 -7.11 -17.32 -17.04
CA ALA A 217 -6.07 -17.60 -18.05
C ALA A 217 -5.90 -16.48 -19.11
N SER A 218 -6.70 -15.41 -19.02
CA SER A 218 -6.61 -14.25 -19.92
C SER A 218 -5.50 -13.28 -19.52
N GLY A 219 -5.02 -12.50 -20.49
CA GLY A 219 -4.04 -11.42 -20.24
C GLY A 219 -2.70 -11.90 -19.69
N SER A 220 -2.20 -11.16 -18.69
CA SER A 220 -0.99 -11.48 -17.92
C SER A 220 -1.17 -12.66 -16.96
N ARG A 221 -2.41 -13.10 -16.70
CA ARG A 221 -2.75 -14.21 -15.80
C ARG A 221 -2.34 -13.96 -14.35
N THR A 222 -2.41 -12.69 -13.93
CA THR A 222 -2.08 -12.21 -12.58
C THR A 222 -3.26 -11.43 -11.98
N LEU A 223 -3.06 -10.79 -10.82
CA LEU A 223 -4.06 -9.98 -10.09
C LEU A 223 -4.84 -9.00 -10.97
N LYS A 224 -4.19 -8.29 -11.92
CA LYS A 224 -4.89 -7.35 -12.82
C LYS A 224 -6.02 -8.03 -13.60
N ASP A 225 -5.78 -9.23 -14.13
CA ASP A 225 -6.77 -9.94 -14.92
C ASP A 225 -7.86 -10.57 -14.04
N ALA A 226 -7.51 -11.00 -12.83
CA ALA A 226 -8.49 -11.43 -11.83
C ALA A 226 -9.48 -10.31 -11.45
N ILE A 227 -9.01 -9.07 -11.29
CA ILE A 227 -9.87 -7.89 -11.07
C ILE A 227 -10.82 -7.70 -12.24
N ASN A 228 -10.33 -7.80 -13.47
CA ASN A 228 -11.15 -7.61 -14.67
C ASN A 228 -12.28 -8.66 -14.76
N GLU A 229 -11.98 -9.93 -14.48
CA GLU A 229 -13.00 -10.98 -14.49
C GLU A 229 -14.00 -10.83 -13.33
N ALA A 230 -13.55 -10.47 -12.12
CA ALA A 230 -14.44 -10.19 -11.00
C ALA A 230 -15.39 -9.01 -11.31
N MET A 231 -14.89 -7.93 -11.91
CA MET A 231 -15.74 -6.81 -12.34
C MET A 231 -16.75 -7.22 -13.41
N ARG A 232 -16.38 -8.09 -14.37
CA ARG A 232 -17.29 -8.62 -15.40
C ARG A 232 -18.41 -9.47 -14.79
N ASP A 233 -18.08 -10.35 -13.86
CA ASP A 233 -19.09 -11.11 -13.10
C ASP A 233 -20.02 -10.16 -12.35
N TRP A 234 -19.46 -9.17 -11.66
CA TRP A 234 -20.26 -8.23 -10.89
C TRP A 234 -21.32 -7.52 -11.72
N VAL A 235 -20.94 -7.05 -12.92
CA VAL A 235 -21.88 -6.42 -13.88
C VAL A 235 -23.02 -7.38 -14.24
N ALA A 236 -22.73 -8.68 -14.40
CA ALA A 236 -23.71 -9.68 -14.80
C ALA A 236 -24.60 -10.18 -13.66
N THR A 237 -24.18 -10.03 -12.40
CA THR A 237 -24.84 -10.64 -11.23
C THR A 237 -25.13 -9.65 -10.09
N VAL A 238 -25.15 -8.35 -10.40
CA VAL A 238 -25.26 -7.23 -9.44
C VAL A 238 -26.41 -7.36 -8.44
N ASP A 239 -27.54 -7.91 -8.86
CA ASP A 239 -28.74 -8.01 -8.03
C ASP A 239 -28.52 -8.91 -6.80
N SER A 240 -27.76 -10.00 -6.94
CA SER A 240 -27.52 -11.00 -5.89
C SER A 240 -26.10 -11.02 -5.34
N THR A 241 -25.15 -10.34 -6.01
CA THR A 241 -23.71 -10.44 -5.74
C THR A 241 -23.13 -9.13 -5.21
N HIS A 242 -22.36 -9.21 -4.12
CA HIS A 242 -21.44 -8.16 -3.69
C HIS A 242 -20.01 -8.44 -4.17
N TYR A 243 -19.34 -7.42 -4.72
CA TYR A 243 -17.91 -7.49 -5.00
C TYR A 243 -17.10 -7.06 -3.77
N CYS A 244 -16.52 -8.03 -3.08
CA CYS A 244 -15.66 -7.81 -1.92
C CYS A 244 -14.24 -7.46 -2.36
N ILE A 245 -13.99 -6.19 -2.65
CA ILE A 245 -12.67 -5.72 -3.12
C ILE A 245 -11.59 -5.84 -2.05
N GLY A 246 -10.35 -6.13 -2.47
CA GLY A 246 -9.26 -6.46 -1.56
C GLY A 246 -8.38 -5.32 -1.06
N SER A 247 -8.58 -4.09 -1.53
CA SER A 247 -7.74 -2.96 -1.12
C SER A 247 -8.44 -1.60 -1.24
N VAL A 248 -7.78 -0.52 -0.80
CA VAL A 248 -8.24 0.88 -0.94
C VAL A 248 -8.13 1.38 -2.40
N MET A 249 -8.63 0.58 -3.32
CA MET A 249 -8.68 0.84 -4.76
C MET A 249 -10.13 0.74 -5.25
N GLY A 250 -10.35 0.88 -6.55
CA GLY A 250 -11.69 0.77 -7.12
C GLY A 250 -12.47 2.09 -7.10
N PRO A 251 -13.66 2.12 -7.71
CA PRO A 251 -14.54 3.28 -7.67
C PRO A 251 -15.03 3.56 -6.25
N HIS A 252 -15.37 4.81 -5.95
CA HIS A 252 -16.11 5.13 -4.72
C HIS A 252 -17.40 4.28 -4.62
N PRO A 253 -17.73 3.67 -3.47
CA PRO A 253 -17.21 3.96 -2.12
C PRO A 253 -16.03 3.10 -1.65
N PHE A 254 -15.51 2.19 -2.49
CA PHE A 254 -14.54 1.18 -2.05
C PHE A 254 -13.30 1.73 -1.35
N PRO A 255 -12.57 2.75 -1.87
CA PRO A 255 -11.38 3.26 -1.18
C PRO A 255 -11.67 3.74 0.25
N MET A 256 -12.74 4.50 0.44
CA MET A 256 -13.17 5.00 1.76
C MET A 256 -13.62 3.86 2.67
N MET A 257 -14.47 2.96 2.17
CA MET A 257 -15.01 1.85 2.95
C MET A 257 -13.90 0.90 3.42
N VAL A 258 -12.98 0.52 2.53
CA VAL A 258 -11.87 -0.37 2.89
C VAL A 258 -10.92 0.31 3.89
N ARG A 259 -10.63 1.60 3.73
CA ARG A 259 -9.86 2.37 4.72
C ARG A 259 -10.53 2.32 6.08
N ASP A 260 -11.83 2.61 6.13
CA ASP A 260 -12.57 2.68 7.39
C ASP A 260 -12.64 1.33 8.10
N PHE A 261 -12.68 0.21 7.38
CA PHE A 261 -12.57 -1.13 7.98
C PHE A 261 -11.13 -1.49 8.41
N GLN A 262 -10.12 -0.90 7.77
CA GLN A 262 -8.71 -1.11 8.12
C GLN A 262 -8.19 -0.13 9.19
N ARG A 263 -8.90 0.97 9.48
CA ARG A 263 -8.46 2.03 10.41
C ARG A 263 -8.19 1.52 11.83
N VAL A 264 -8.77 0.38 12.19
CA VAL A 264 -8.58 -0.29 13.48
C VAL A 264 -7.09 -0.55 13.76
N ILE A 265 -6.29 -0.79 12.71
CA ILE A 265 -4.84 -0.98 12.82
C ILE A 265 -4.18 0.25 13.42
N GLY A 266 -4.43 1.43 12.84
CA GLY A 266 -3.87 2.70 13.30
C GLY A 266 -4.45 3.14 14.65
N VAL A 267 -5.73 2.85 14.93
CA VAL A 267 -6.35 3.12 16.24
C VAL A 267 -5.62 2.37 17.35
N GLU A 268 -5.43 1.07 17.18
CA GLU A 268 -4.73 0.26 18.16
C GLU A 268 -3.26 0.63 18.24
N ALA A 269 -2.56 0.76 17.11
CA ALA A 269 -1.13 1.05 17.09
C ALA A 269 -0.80 2.39 17.77
N ARG A 270 -1.63 3.42 17.55
CA ARG A 270 -1.46 4.72 18.20
C ARG A 270 -1.62 4.61 19.71
N GLN A 271 -2.69 3.96 20.19
CA GLN A 271 -2.91 3.78 21.62
C GLN A 271 -1.80 2.94 22.27
N GLN A 272 -1.45 1.81 21.66
CA GLN A 272 -0.40 0.92 22.16
C GLN A 272 0.98 1.60 22.20
N THR A 273 1.29 2.47 21.23
CA THR A 273 2.55 3.22 21.24
C THR A 273 2.59 4.27 22.35
N LEU A 274 1.48 4.98 22.57
CA LEU A 274 1.33 5.92 23.67
C LEU A 274 1.42 5.23 25.03
N ASP A 275 0.78 4.07 25.18
CA ASP A 275 0.85 3.28 26.41
C ASP A 275 2.27 2.79 26.70
N LEU A 276 3.01 2.40 25.66
CA LEU A 276 4.38 1.89 25.78
C LEU A 276 5.43 2.98 26.02
N LEU A 277 5.31 4.13 25.36
CA LEU A 277 6.37 5.14 25.28
C LEU A 277 5.99 6.51 25.86
N GLY A 278 4.72 6.76 26.13
CA GLY A 278 4.22 8.10 26.49
C GLY A 278 4.30 9.13 25.37
N ARG A 279 4.66 8.73 24.14
CA ARG A 279 4.78 9.59 22.96
C ARG A 279 4.40 8.84 21.67
N LEU A 280 4.17 9.58 20.60
CA LEU A 280 3.97 9.03 19.24
C LEU A 280 5.30 8.56 18.63
N PRO A 281 5.28 7.63 17.65
CA PRO A 281 6.48 7.25 16.91
C PRO A 281 6.93 8.41 16.00
N ASP A 282 8.21 8.45 15.65
CA ASP A 282 8.75 9.47 14.73
C ASP A 282 8.42 9.12 13.27
N ALA A 283 8.28 7.83 12.95
CA ALA A 283 7.83 7.36 11.64
C ALA A 283 6.92 6.13 11.73
N VAL A 284 5.97 6.03 10.79
CA VAL A 284 5.15 4.85 10.52
C VAL A 284 5.43 4.35 9.11
N VAL A 285 5.81 3.09 8.99
CA VAL A 285 6.25 2.46 7.74
C VAL A 285 5.36 1.26 7.40
N ALA A 286 4.91 1.18 6.15
CA ALA A 286 4.06 0.09 5.67
C ALA A 286 4.27 -0.18 4.18
N CYS A 287 4.06 -1.41 3.74
CA CYS A 287 4.17 -1.76 2.32
C CYS A 287 2.91 -1.34 1.54
N VAL A 288 3.09 -1.03 0.26
CA VAL A 288 2.05 -0.45 -0.59
C VAL A 288 2.01 -1.19 -1.93
N GLY A 289 1.02 -2.07 -2.08
CA GLY A 289 0.47 -2.46 -3.38
C GLY A 289 -0.74 -1.57 -3.67
N GLY A 290 -1.94 -2.13 -3.60
CA GLY A 290 -3.17 -1.31 -3.56
C GLY A 290 -3.33 -0.44 -2.29
N GLY A 291 -2.52 -0.65 -1.24
CA GLY A 291 -2.38 0.29 -0.10
C GLY A 291 -3.26 0.12 1.13
N SER A 292 -4.09 -0.94 1.24
CA SER A 292 -5.06 -1.07 2.36
C SER A 292 -4.43 -1.17 3.76
N ASN A 293 -3.39 -1.97 3.93
CA ASN A 293 -2.68 -2.07 5.21
C ASN A 293 -2.03 -0.73 5.61
N ALA A 294 -1.39 -0.07 4.64
CA ALA A 294 -0.69 1.20 4.86
C ALA A 294 -1.68 2.29 5.25
N MET A 295 -2.80 2.43 4.52
CA MET A 295 -3.81 3.41 4.86
C MET A 295 -4.45 3.10 6.23
N GLY A 296 -4.70 1.82 6.54
CA GLY A 296 -5.22 1.39 7.83
C GLY A 296 -4.35 1.82 9.02
N VAL A 297 -3.03 1.62 8.91
CA VAL A 297 -2.09 2.04 9.96
C VAL A 297 -1.88 3.56 9.96
N PHE A 298 -1.77 4.21 8.80
CA PHE A 298 -1.55 5.66 8.68
C PHE A 298 -2.74 6.48 9.18
N HIS A 299 -3.96 5.99 9.03
CA HIS A 299 -5.20 6.77 9.21
C HIS A 299 -5.22 7.61 10.50
N ARG A 300 -4.76 7.08 11.63
CA ARG A 300 -4.77 7.80 12.91
C ARG A 300 -3.57 8.70 13.17
N PHE A 301 -2.56 8.66 12.29
CA PHE A 301 -1.37 9.51 12.32
C PHE A 301 -1.40 10.59 11.23
N ILE A 302 -2.30 10.54 10.24
CA ILE A 302 -2.44 11.58 9.21
C ILE A 302 -2.54 13.00 9.81
N PRO A 303 -3.31 13.26 10.89
CA PRO A 303 -3.35 14.59 11.51
C PRO A 303 -2.07 14.99 12.27
N ASP A 304 -1.27 14.01 12.71
CA ASP A 304 -0.07 14.22 13.53
C ASP A 304 1.12 14.56 12.59
N ALA A 305 1.30 15.84 12.25
CA ALA A 305 2.24 16.30 11.22
C ALA A 305 3.70 15.97 11.53
N GLU A 306 4.06 15.82 12.81
CA GLU A 306 5.38 15.37 13.26
C GLU A 306 5.66 13.90 12.98
N VAL A 307 4.64 13.07 12.71
CA VAL A 307 4.81 11.65 12.43
C VAL A 307 4.99 11.45 10.93
N ALA A 308 6.18 11.01 10.52
CA ALA A 308 6.45 10.68 9.13
C ALA A 308 5.65 9.44 8.68
N LEU A 309 4.98 9.53 7.51
CA LEU A 309 4.25 8.42 6.91
C LEU A 309 5.00 7.94 5.67
N ILE A 310 5.39 6.67 5.67
CA ILE A 310 6.30 6.13 4.66
C ILE A 310 5.71 4.85 4.07
N GLY A 311 5.25 4.93 2.83
CA GLY A 311 4.85 3.77 2.04
C GLY A 311 6.04 3.13 1.34
N CYS A 312 6.13 1.81 1.32
CA CYS A 312 7.15 1.07 0.57
C CYS A 312 6.51 0.34 -0.61
N GLU A 313 6.76 0.83 -1.83
CA GLU A 313 6.34 0.17 -3.08
C GLU A 313 7.39 -0.84 -3.55
N ALA A 314 6.97 -1.85 -4.31
CA ALA A 314 7.88 -2.87 -4.83
C ALA A 314 8.68 -2.38 -6.04
N GLY A 315 10.00 -2.38 -5.90
CA GLY A 315 10.97 -2.05 -6.94
C GLY A 315 11.25 -3.19 -7.90
N GLY A 316 10.84 -4.43 -7.58
CA GLY A 316 11.07 -5.60 -8.42
C GLY A 316 12.57 -5.81 -8.67
N ASP A 317 12.97 -5.85 -9.94
CA ASP A 317 14.37 -5.96 -10.36
C ASP A 317 15.08 -4.58 -10.37
N GLY A 318 14.42 -3.54 -9.87
CA GLY A 318 14.84 -2.14 -9.88
C GLY A 318 14.04 -1.31 -10.90
N VAL A 319 13.67 -0.07 -10.54
CA VAL A 319 12.81 0.80 -11.38
C VAL A 319 13.38 1.00 -12.78
N ALA A 320 14.70 1.18 -12.91
CA ALA A 320 15.36 1.39 -14.20
C ALA A 320 15.24 0.20 -15.17
N SER A 321 14.93 -1.01 -14.67
CA SER A 321 14.73 -2.19 -15.50
C SER A 321 13.35 -2.22 -16.20
N GLY A 322 12.41 -1.38 -15.75
CA GLY A 322 11.00 -1.46 -16.14
C GLY A 322 10.24 -2.65 -15.54
N ARG A 323 10.88 -3.49 -14.73
CA ARG A 323 10.27 -4.64 -14.06
C ARG A 323 10.06 -4.35 -12.57
N HIS A 324 9.05 -3.52 -12.29
CA HIS A 324 8.70 -3.08 -10.94
C HIS A 324 7.19 -2.89 -10.77
N ALA A 325 6.74 -2.61 -9.55
CA ALA A 325 5.35 -2.25 -9.23
C ALA A 325 5.24 -0.91 -8.47
N ALA A 326 6.28 -0.07 -8.53
CA ALA A 326 6.29 1.26 -7.92
C ALA A 326 5.50 2.31 -8.72
N ALA A 327 4.19 2.42 -8.45
CA ALA A 327 3.27 3.28 -9.18
C ALA A 327 3.51 4.79 -8.94
N ILE A 328 3.92 5.19 -7.73
CA ILE A 328 4.28 6.59 -7.44
C ILE A 328 5.63 6.93 -8.08
N ALA A 329 6.63 6.06 -7.92
CA ALA A 329 7.99 6.37 -8.37
C ALA A 329 8.17 6.28 -9.89
N GLY A 330 7.52 5.32 -10.55
CA GLY A 330 7.68 5.07 -11.99
C GLY A 330 6.41 5.29 -12.83
N GLY A 331 5.30 5.70 -12.21
CA GLY A 331 4.03 5.91 -12.89
C GLY A 331 3.65 7.37 -13.08
N ALA A 332 2.44 7.58 -13.59
CA ALA A 332 1.84 8.90 -13.79
C ALA A 332 0.34 8.86 -13.50
N PRO A 333 -0.32 10.01 -13.25
CA PRO A 333 -1.76 10.06 -13.07
C PRO A 333 -2.54 9.53 -14.29
N GLY A 334 -3.55 8.71 -14.06
CA GLY A 334 -4.47 8.19 -15.07
C GLY A 334 -5.63 7.45 -14.43
N VAL A 335 -6.38 6.68 -15.22
CA VAL A 335 -7.58 5.97 -14.76
C VAL A 335 -7.38 4.47 -14.87
N LEU A 336 -7.53 3.75 -13.76
CA LEU A 336 -7.40 2.29 -13.70
C LEU A 336 -8.45 1.72 -12.73
N HIS A 337 -9.08 0.62 -13.13
CA HIS A 337 -10.02 -0.14 -12.28
C HIS A 337 -11.07 0.74 -11.59
N GLY A 338 -11.65 1.71 -12.30
CA GLY A 338 -12.76 2.52 -11.76
C GLY A 338 -12.36 3.78 -10.98
N MET A 339 -11.07 4.10 -10.89
CA MET A 339 -10.59 5.29 -10.15
C MET A 339 -9.51 6.05 -10.91
N ARG A 340 -9.43 7.36 -10.67
CA ARG A 340 -8.25 8.15 -11.05
C ARG A 340 -7.17 8.04 -9.98
N THR A 341 -5.96 7.65 -10.36
CA THR A 341 -4.82 7.44 -9.44
C THR A 341 -3.48 7.55 -10.19
N PHE A 342 -2.34 7.33 -9.52
CA PHE A 342 -1.08 6.99 -10.17
C PHE A 342 -1.07 5.54 -10.62
N LEU A 343 -0.56 5.29 -11.83
CA LEU A 343 -0.34 3.95 -12.36
C LEU A 343 0.87 3.89 -13.30
N LEU A 344 1.39 2.68 -13.49
CA LEU A 344 2.34 2.36 -14.55
C LEU A 344 1.59 2.27 -15.89
N GLN A 345 1.90 3.20 -16.79
CA GLN A 345 1.32 3.28 -18.12
C GLN A 345 2.35 3.76 -19.14
N ASP A 346 2.20 3.35 -20.39
CA ASP A 346 3.07 3.83 -21.49
C ASP A 346 2.62 5.20 -22.02
N ALA A 347 3.28 5.69 -23.06
CA ALA A 347 2.99 6.99 -23.67
C ALA A 347 1.59 7.07 -24.30
N ASP A 348 0.99 5.93 -24.66
CA ASP A 348 -0.35 5.83 -25.22
C ASP A 348 -1.42 5.59 -24.13
N GLY A 349 -1.01 5.58 -22.85
CA GLY A 349 -1.89 5.36 -21.70
C GLY A 349 -2.28 3.90 -21.49
N GLN A 350 -1.59 2.94 -22.14
CA GLN A 350 -1.83 1.52 -21.89
C GLN A 350 -1.18 1.10 -20.58
N THR A 351 -1.90 0.34 -19.75
CA THR A 351 -1.36 -0.16 -18.48
C THR A 351 -0.18 -1.08 -18.72
N GLN A 352 0.96 -0.76 -18.11
CA GLN A 352 2.14 -1.60 -18.17
C GLN A 352 1.99 -2.83 -17.25
N VAL A 353 2.70 -3.90 -17.58
CA VAL A 353 2.78 -5.10 -16.73
C VAL A 353 3.70 -4.79 -15.55
N SER A 354 3.18 -4.89 -14.34
CA SER A 354 3.98 -4.76 -13.12
C SER A 354 4.80 -6.02 -12.85
N HIS A 355 5.80 -5.91 -11.98
CA HIS A 355 6.59 -7.05 -11.53
C HIS A 355 7.07 -6.86 -10.07
N SER A 356 6.96 -7.92 -9.28
CA SER A 356 7.63 -8.09 -7.99
C SER A 356 7.68 -9.56 -7.62
N ILE A 357 8.67 -9.98 -6.84
CA ILE A 357 8.68 -11.28 -6.16
C ILE A 357 7.46 -11.46 -5.22
N SER A 358 6.88 -10.35 -4.74
CA SER A 358 5.72 -10.33 -3.86
C SER A 358 4.40 -10.18 -4.64
N ALA A 359 3.65 -11.26 -4.80
CA ALA A 359 2.36 -11.24 -5.50
C ALA A 359 1.33 -10.26 -4.91
N GLY A 360 1.40 -9.92 -3.61
CA GLY A 360 0.50 -8.92 -3.00
C GLY A 360 0.88 -7.46 -3.27
N LEU A 361 2.09 -7.20 -3.79
CA LEU A 361 2.55 -5.87 -4.21
C LEU A 361 2.63 -5.72 -5.74
N ASP A 362 2.52 -6.82 -6.48
CA ASP A 362 2.51 -6.84 -7.95
C ASP A 362 1.20 -6.29 -8.53
N TYR A 363 1.04 -4.97 -8.42
CA TYR A 363 -0.11 -4.22 -8.90
C TYR A 363 0.37 -2.90 -9.53
N PRO A 364 -0.07 -2.56 -10.75
CA PRO A 364 0.48 -1.41 -11.48
C PRO A 364 -0.07 -0.05 -11.02
N GLY A 365 -0.93 0.01 -10.01
CA GLY A 365 -1.52 1.26 -9.53
C GLY A 365 -1.43 1.42 -8.01
N ILE A 366 -1.99 2.49 -7.49
CA ILE A 366 -2.05 2.76 -6.04
C ILE A 366 -3.43 3.28 -5.65
N GLY A 367 -3.82 3.15 -4.37
CA GLY A 367 -5.08 3.72 -3.88
C GLY A 367 -5.14 5.25 -4.03
N PRO A 368 -6.32 5.86 -4.28
CA PRO A 368 -6.43 7.27 -4.62
C PRO A 368 -6.15 8.20 -3.45
N GLU A 369 -6.40 7.76 -2.22
CA GLU A 369 -6.05 8.52 -1.02
C GLU A 369 -4.54 8.51 -0.77
N HIS A 370 -3.84 7.43 -1.13
CA HIS A 370 -2.36 7.43 -1.14
C HIS A 370 -1.81 8.41 -2.18
N ALA A 371 -2.41 8.47 -3.37
CA ALA A 371 -2.06 9.45 -4.40
C ALA A 371 -2.24 10.90 -3.90
N LEU A 372 -3.31 11.19 -3.15
CA LEU A 372 -3.50 12.47 -2.47
C LEU A 372 -2.40 12.73 -1.42
N LEU A 373 -2.11 11.76 -0.56
CA LEU A 373 -1.07 11.89 0.46
C LEU A 373 0.31 12.14 -0.15
N HIS A 374 0.61 11.52 -1.30
CA HIS A 374 1.81 11.80 -2.08
C HIS A 374 1.83 13.24 -2.62
N GLU A 375 0.77 13.64 -3.33
CA GLU A 375 0.69 14.94 -4.01
C GLU A 375 0.78 16.12 -3.04
N THR A 376 0.24 15.95 -1.84
CA THR A 376 0.28 16.94 -0.76
C THR A 376 1.55 16.88 0.08
N GLY A 377 2.42 15.90 -0.15
CA GLY A 377 3.63 15.67 0.64
C GLY A 377 3.37 15.16 2.07
N ARG A 378 2.15 14.76 2.41
CA ARG A 378 1.84 14.22 3.74
C ARG A 378 2.44 12.82 3.96
N ALA A 379 2.51 12.01 2.91
CA ALA A 379 3.23 10.73 2.94
C ALA A 379 4.30 10.70 1.85
N SER A 380 5.40 10.01 2.16
CA SER A 380 6.46 9.71 1.20
C SER A 380 6.40 8.24 0.79
N TYR A 381 6.84 7.93 -0.42
CA TYR A 381 6.83 6.58 -0.96
C TYR A 381 8.25 6.21 -1.39
N ARG A 382 8.78 5.16 -0.76
CA ARG A 382 10.09 4.60 -1.08
C ARG A 382 9.93 3.37 -1.95
N VAL A 383 10.91 3.14 -2.80
CA VAL A 383 11.01 1.94 -3.62
C VAL A 383 11.92 0.94 -2.91
N VAL A 384 11.48 -0.31 -2.80
CA VAL A 384 12.27 -1.40 -2.24
C VAL A 384 12.35 -2.52 -3.26
N ASP A 385 13.56 -2.81 -3.74
CA ASP A 385 13.82 -3.89 -4.69
C ASP A 385 13.68 -5.27 -4.03
N ASP A 386 13.43 -6.30 -4.84
CA ASP A 386 13.16 -7.65 -4.38
C ASP A 386 14.30 -8.20 -3.49
N ALA A 387 15.56 -7.93 -3.86
CA ALA A 387 16.71 -8.35 -3.07
C ALA A 387 16.73 -7.74 -1.65
N ALA A 388 16.42 -6.45 -1.53
CA ALA A 388 16.38 -5.77 -0.23
C ALA A 388 15.23 -6.29 0.65
N ALA A 389 14.07 -6.56 0.05
CA ALA A 389 12.95 -7.17 0.75
C ALA A 389 13.31 -8.58 1.27
N MET A 390 13.97 -9.41 0.45
CA MET A 390 14.37 -10.75 0.86
C MET A 390 15.43 -10.71 1.97
N GLU A 391 16.43 -9.84 1.87
CA GLU A 391 17.39 -9.62 2.96
C GLU A 391 16.70 -9.22 4.27
N ALA A 392 15.70 -8.33 4.20
CA ALA A 392 14.93 -7.92 5.35
C ALA A 392 14.10 -9.06 5.94
N LEU A 393 13.44 -9.87 5.11
CA LEU A 393 12.72 -11.08 5.56
C LEU A 393 13.65 -11.98 6.37
N ALA A 394 14.83 -12.29 5.82
CA ALA A 394 15.78 -13.18 6.46
C ALA A 394 16.36 -12.59 7.75
N LEU A 395 16.53 -11.26 7.81
CA LEU A 395 16.99 -10.58 9.02
C LEU A 395 15.94 -10.66 10.14
N VAL A 396 14.69 -10.29 9.85
CA VAL A 396 13.58 -10.35 10.83
C VAL A 396 13.39 -11.78 11.33
N ALA A 397 13.43 -12.77 10.44
CA ALA A 397 13.32 -14.17 10.81
C ALA A 397 14.42 -14.60 11.79
N ARG A 398 15.67 -14.21 11.54
CA ARG A 398 16.83 -14.62 12.36
C ARG A 398 16.99 -13.84 13.66
N THR A 399 16.48 -12.61 13.75
CA THR A 399 16.60 -11.80 14.98
C THR A 399 15.40 -11.96 15.89
N GLU A 400 14.18 -12.00 15.31
CA GLU A 400 12.92 -11.98 16.06
C GLU A 400 12.17 -13.32 16.05
N GLY A 401 12.57 -14.29 15.21
CA GLY A 401 11.82 -15.53 15.06
C GLY A 401 10.45 -15.34 14.40
N ILE A 402 10.30 -14.27 13.62
CA ILE A 402 9.04 -13.93 12.94
C ILE A 402 9.25 -14.10 11.42
N LEU A 403 8.54 -15.06 10.83
CA LEU A 403 8.46 -15.20 9.37
C LEU A 403 7.38 -14.27 8.85
N VAL A 404 7.79 -13.10 8.38
CA VAL A 404 6.90 -12.09 7.80
C VAL A 404 6.58 -12.42 6.34
N ALA A 405 5.44 -11.96 5.86
CA ALA A 405 5.13 -12.03 4.44
C ALA A 405 6.14 -11.21 3.62
N ILE A 406 6.45 -11.62 2.39
CA ILE A 406 7.37 -10.87 1.51
C ILE A 406 6.86 -9.44 1.29
N GLU A 407 5.53 -9.24 1.24
CA GLU A 407 4.92 -7.91 1.22
C GLU A 407 5.39 -7.08 2.43
N SER A 408 5.29 -7.63 3.65
CA SER A 408 5.70 -6.95 4.87
C SER A 408 7.22 -6.72 4.91
N ALA A 409 8.00 -7.63 4.34
CA ALA A 409 9.46 -7.50 4.27
C ALA A 409 9.90 -6.23 3.51
N HIS A 410 9.12 -5.76 2.53
CA HIS A 410 9.36 -4.46 1.88
C HIS A 410 9.24 -3.29 2.88
N ALA A 411 8.25 -3.34 3.77
CA ALA A 411 8.10 -2.33 4.83
C ALA A 411 9.29 -2.37 5.80
N PHE A 412 9.77 -3.57 6.16
CA PHE A 412 10.95 -3.71 7.02
C PHE A 412 12.22 -3.19 6.38
N ALA A 413 12.47 -3.50 5.10
CA ALA A 413 13.63 -2.98 4.37
C ALA A 413 13.65 -1.44 4.39
N GLY A 414 12.53 -0.80 4.04
CA GLY A 414 12.41 0.67 4.13
C GLY A 414 12.55 1.19 5.55
N ALA A 415 11.98 0.50 6.54
CA ALA A 415 12.09 0.87 7.95
C ALA A 415 13.52 0.82 8.48
N PHE A 416 14.38 -0.08 7.96
CA PHE A 416 15.78 -0.16 8.38
C PHE A 416 16.59 1.06 7.94
N GLU A 417 16.31 1.61 6.76
CA GLU A 417 16.90 2.87 6.33
C GLU A 417 16.43 4.03 7.21
N VAL A 418 15.11 4.14 7.40
CA VAL A 418 14.48 5.17 8.24
C VAL A 418 15.03 5.12 9.67
N ALA A 419 15.20 3.92 10.22
CA ALA A 419 15.72 3.76 11.57
C ALA A 419 17.16 4.27 11.69
N ARG A 420 18.01 4.07 10.68
CA ARG A 420 19.37 4.62 10.64
C ARG A 420 19.37 6.13 10.48
N GLU A 421 18.47 6.67 9.65
CA GLU A 421 18.32 8.11 9.44
C GLU A 421 17.90 8.86 10.70
N LEU A 422 16.96 8.29 11.47
CA LEU A 422 16.46 8.89 12.72
C LEU A 422 17.47 8.79 13.88
N GLY A 423 18.34 7.79 13.86
CA GLY A 423 19.30 7.55 14.94
C GLY A 423 18.68 6.94 16.21
N PRO A 424 19.49 6.69 17.25
CA PRO A 424 19.13 5.82 18.38
C PRO A 424 18.00 6.34 19.27
N ASP A 425 17.73 7.64 19.28
CA ASP A 425 16.65 8.25 20.07
C ASP A 425 15.28 8.17 19.36
N GLY A 426 15.28 7.79 18.09
CA GLY A 426 14.09 7.68 17.25
C GLY A 426 13.27 6.41 17.52
N VAL A 427 12.03 6.42 17.02
CA VAL A 427 11.10 5.30 17.05
C VAL A 427 10.43 5.13 15.69
N VAL A 428 10.52 3.92 15.13
CA VAL A 428 9.87 3.52 13.88
C VAL A 428 8.82 2.45 14.18
N LEU A 429 7.56 2.74 13.84
CA LEU A 429 6.48 1.77 13.84
C LEU A 429 6.39 1.12 12.45
N VAL A 430 6.50 -0.20 12.37
CA VAL A 430 6.40 -0.98 11.13
C VAL A 430 5.13 -1.81 11.16
N ASN A 431 4.31 -1.72 10.12
CA ASN A 431 3.14 -2.58 9.97
C ASN A 431 3.53 -3.95 9.42
N CYS A 432 3.52 -4.97 10.28
CA CYS A 432 3.73 -6.36 9.91
C CYS A 432 2.43 -6.93 9.33
N SER A 433 2.15 -6.57 8.07
CA SER A 433 0.85 -6.71 7.42
C SER A 433 0.35 -8.14 7.23
N GLY A 434 1.23 -9.15 7.31
CA GLY A 434 0.88 -10.57 7.24
C GLY A 434 2.05 -11.50 7.53
N ARG A 435 1.74 -12.78 7.76
CA ARG A 435 2.74 -13.85 7.99
C ARG A 435 3.21 -14.51 6.71
N GLY A 436 4.45 -15.00 6.73
CA GLY A 436 5.19 -15.52 5.59
C GLY A 436 4.95 -17.00 5.26
N ASP A 437 4.01 -17.70 5.91
CA ASP A 437 3.76 -19.12 5.62
C ASP A 437 3.54 -19.40 4.13
N LYS A 438 2.82 -18.49 3.45
CA LYS A 438 2.52 -18.60 2.02
C LYS A 438 3.75 -18.41 1.12
N ASP A 439 4.82 -17.83 1.65
CA ASP A 439 6.01 -17.44 0.92
C ASP A 439 7.20 -18.37 1.21
N VAL A 440 7.02 -19.41 2.04
CA VAL A 440 8.12 -20.30 2.46
C VAL A 440 8.77 -21.00 1.29
N ASP A 441 8.01 -21.50 0.30
CA ASP A 441 8.60 -22.13 -0.90
C ASP A 441 9.44 -21.11 -1.70
N THR A 442 8.91 -19.91 -1.93
CA THR A 442 9.63 -18.83 -2.63
C THR A 442 10.90 -18.43 -1.88
N ALA A 443 10.82 -18.23 -0.57
CA ALA A 443 11.97 -17.91 0.26
C ALA A 443 12.98 -19.05 0.32
N ALA A 444 12.53 -20.30 0.41
CA ALA A 444 13.41 -21.46 0.45
C ALA A 444 14.20 -21.61 -0.86
N ARG A 445 13.58 -21.37 -2.02
CA ARG A 445 14.29 -21.32 -3.30
C ARG A 445 15.25 -20.15 -3.39
N TRP A 446 14.85 -18.96 -2.92
CA TRP A 446 15.69 -17.76 -2.94
C TRP A 446 16.97 -17.93 -2.11
N PHE A 447 16.87 -18.55 -0.93
CA PHE A 447 17.99 -18.76 -0.01
C PHE A 447 18.68 -20.12 -0.17
N ASP A 448 18.34 -20.89 -1.20
CA ASP A 448 18.89 -22.23 -1.45
C ASP A 448 18.78 -23.17 -0.23
N LEU A 449 17.58 -23.23 0.36
CA LEU A 449 17.27 -24.00 1.57
C LEU A 449 16.55 -25.32 1.29
N LEU A 450 16.20 -25.59 0.02
CA LEU A 450 15.59 -26.85 -0.38
C LEU A 450 16.69 -27.83 -0.77
N ASP A 451 16.63 -29.04 -0.23
CA ASP A 451 17.52 -30.11 -0.67
C ASP A 451 17.17 -30.48 -2.12
N PRO A 452 18.11 -30.35 -3.08
CA PRO A 452 17.86 -30.68 -4.48
C PRO A 452 17.47 -32.15 -4.68
N ASP A 453 17.77 -33.03 -3.72
CA ASP A 453 17.42 -34.45 -3.75
C ASP A 453 16.08 -34.76 -3.04
N ALA A 454 15.42 -33.76 -2.45
CA ALA A 454 14.15 -33.92 -1.75
C ALA A 454 12.93 -33.62 -2.64
N GLY A 455 12.72 -34.44 -3.69
CA GLY A 455 11.41 -34.76 -4.28
C GLY A 455 10.73 -33.71 -5.15
#